data_AF-A0A7C5W6C9-F1
#
_entry.id   AF-A0A7C5W6C9-F1
#
_cell.length_a   1.000
_cell.length_b   1.000
_cell.length_c   1.000
_cell.angle_alpha   90.00
_cell.angle_beta   90.00
_cell.angle_gamma   90.00
#
_symmetry.space_group_name_H-M   'P 1'
#
loop_
_entity.id
_entity.type
_entity.pdbx_description
1 polymer ?
#
loop_
_entity_poly.entity_id
_entity_poly.type
_entity_poly.pdbx_seq_one_letter_code
_entity_poly.pdbx_strand_id
1 'polypeptide(L)' 'MAQYDTLPVYKLSYDLLLLVFAHCRQMTKEYKYTLGEKLKNETLELIMNIYRA' A
#
# COMPACT_ATOMS: atom_id res chain seq x y z
N MET A 1 14.12 13.35 -19.03
CA MET A 1 14.93 12.98 -17.86
C MET A 1 14.19 11.85 -17.17
N ALA A 2 14.66 10.63 -17.35
CA ALA A 2 13.96 9.42 -16.94
C ALA A 2 13.98 9.31 -15.41
N GLN A 3 12.80 9.07 -14.83
CA GLN A 3 12.51 8.98 -13.40
C GLN A 3 13.17 7.75 -12.73
N TYR A 4 14.49 7.58 -12.86
CA TYR A 4 15.21 6.47 -12.22
C TYR A 4 15.13 6.53 -10.69
N ASP A 5 14.90 7.71 -10.10
CA ASP A 5 14.70 7.89 -8.66
C ASP A 5 13.31 7.43 -8.17
N THR A 6 12.28 7.40 -9.03
CA THR A 6 10.95 6.94 -8.62
C THR A 6 10.79 5.44 -8.71
N LEU A 7 11.59 4.74 -9.54
CA LEU A 7 11.57 3.27 -9.62
C LEU A 7 11.77 2.57 -8.26
N PRO A 8 12.78 2.91 -7.44
CA PRO A 8 12.95 2.28 -6.13
C PRO A 8 11.80 2.62 -5.18
N VAL A 9 11.31 3.87 -5.19
CA VAL A 9 10.22 4.32 -4.30
C VAL A 9 8.90 3.65 -4.67
N TYR A 10 8.60 3.54 -5.96
CA TYR A 10 7.41 2.87 -6.48
C TYR A 10 7.44 1.38 -6.13
N LYS A 11 8.58 0.71 -6.35
CA LYS A 11 8.75 -0.70 -6.00
C LYS A 11 8.58 -0.92 -4.49
N LEU A 12 9.24 -0.12 -3.65
CA LEU A 12 9.12 -0.20 -2.19
C LEU A 12 7.68 0.01 -1.71
N SER A 13 6.95 0.94 -2.34
CA SER A 13 5.56 1.22 -1.99
C SER A 13 4.64 0.09 -2.41
N TYR A 14 4.89 -0.54 -3.56
CA TYR A 14 4.17 -1.72 -4.01
C TYR A 14 4.43 -2.93 -3.10
N ASP A 15 5.69 -3.15 -2.70
CA ASP A 15 6.06 -4.20 -1.75
C ASP A 15 5.36 -3.97 -0.39
N LEU A 16 5.26 -2.71 0.07
CA LEU A 16 4.48 -2.33 1.25
C LEU A 16 2.99 -2.65 1.08
N LEU A 17 2.38 -2.35 -0.07
CA LEU A 17 0.99 -2.69 -0.34
C LEU A 17 0.75 -4.21 -0.26
N LEU A 18 1.63 -5.02 -0.84
CA LEU A 18 1.53 -6.47 -0.73
C LEU A 18 1.63 -6.95 0.72
N LEU A 19 2.56 -6.39 1.50
CA LEU A 19 2.70 -6.68 2.93
C LEU A 19 1.44 -6.34 3.73
N VAL A 20 0.87 -5.14 3.52
CA VAL A 20 -0.37 -4.71 4.17
C VAL A 20 -1.52 -5.65 3.81
N PHE A 21 -1.68 -6.00 2.54
CA PHE A 21 -2.73 -6.94 2.12
C PHE A 21 -2.55 -8.34 2.71
N ALA A 22 -1.31 -8.83 2.80
CA ALA A 22 -0.99 -10.11 3.42
C ALA A 22 -1.29 -10.10 4.93
N HIS A 23 -0.95 -9.02 5.63
CA HIS A 23 -1.23 -8.86 7.07
C HIS A 23 -2.74 -8.73 7.34
N CYS A 24 -3.44 -7.89 6.57
CA CYS A 24 -4.89 -7.73 6.69
C CYS A 24 -5.67 -9.03 6.42
N ARG A 25 -5.09 -9.98 5.68
CA ARG A 25 -5.70 -11.28 5.44
C ARG A 25 -5.66 -12.20 6.66
N GLN A 26 -4.68 -12.04 7.55
CA GLN A 26 -4.54 -12.82 8.78
C GLN A 26 -5.30 -12.21 9.98
N MET A 27 -5.84 -11.00 9.83
CA MET A 27 -6.63 -10.35 10.88
C MET A 27 -7.95 -11.08 11.16
N THR A 28 -8.37 -11.06 12.43
CA THR A 28 -9.71 -11.48 12.87
C THR A 28 -10.79 -10.66 12.17
N LYS A 29 -11.96 -11.27 11.92
CA LYS A 29 -13.05 -10.68 11.13
C LYS A 29 -13.41 -9.26 11.57
N GLU A 30 -13.45 -9.01 12.88
CA GLU A 30 -13.77 -7.70 13.46
C GLU A 30 -12.81 -6.59 13.01
N TYR A 31 -11.50 -6.86 13.04
CA TYR A 31 -10.49 -5.90 12.60
C TYR A 31 -10.33 -5.87 11.08
N LYS A 32 -10.64 -6.96 10.38
CA LYS A 32 -10.49 -7.05 8.92
C LYS A 32 -11.37 -6.06 8.17
N TYR A 33 -12.61 -5.86 8.60
CA TYR A 33 -13.58 -4.96 7.95
C TYR A 33 -13.54 -3.52 8.48
N THR A 34 -12.77 -3.25 9.53
CA THR A 34 -12.63 -1.91 10.11
C THR A 34 -11.24 -1.37 9.82
N LEU A 35 -10.24 -1.85 10.55
CA LEU A 35 -8.85 -1.45 10.43
C LEU A 35 -8.22 -1.96 9.12
N GLY A 36 -8.51 -3.21 8.75
CA GLY A 36 -7.92 -3.85 7.57
C GLY A 36 -8.36 -3.22 6.26
N GLU A 37 -9.61 -2.73 6.17
CA GLU A 37 -10.12 -1.99 5.01
C GLU A 37 -9.53 -0.59 4.94
N LYS A 38 -9.48 0.11 6.09
CA LYS A 38 -8.87 1.44 6.18
C LYS A 38 -7.39 1.43 5.77
N LEU A 39 -6.63 0.46 6.26
CA LEU A 39 -5.20 0.28 5.90
C LEU A 39 -5.01 0.06 4.40
N LYS A 40 -5.87 -0.73 3.76
CA LYS A 40 -5.79 -0.96 2.31
C LYS A 40 -6.06 0.31 1.51
N ASN A 41 -7.06 1.09 1.91
CA ASN A 41 -7.42 2.34 1.25
C ASN A 41 -6.31 3.38 1.38
N GLU A 42 -5.76 3.58 2.58
CA GLU A 42 -4.65 4.51 2.82
C GLU A 42 -3.38 4.10 2.04
N THR A 43 -3.08 2.80 1.98
CA THR A 43 -1.89 2.31 1.25
C THR A 43 -2.05 2.45 -0.27
N LEU A 44 -3.27 2.27 -0.79
CA LEU A 44 -3.57 2.56 -2.21
C LEU A 44 -3.42 4.04 -2.52
N GLU A 45 -3.95 4.91 -1.67
CA GLU A 45 -3.84 6.36 -1.83
C GLU A 45 -2.39 6.84 -1.78
N LEU A 46 -1.56 6.24 -0.91
CA LEU A 46 -0.12 6.47 -0.88
C LEU A 46 0.57 6.14 -2.21
N ILE A 47 0.30 4.98 -2.81
CA ILE A 47 0.86 4.63 -4.13
C ILE A 47 0.36 5.58 -5.21
N MET A 48 -0.91 5.96 -5.19
CA MET A 48 -1.48 6.92 -6.15
C MET A 48 -0.83 8.30 -6.03
N ASN A 49 -0.52 8.75 -4.81
CA ASN A 49 0.19 10.01 -4.58
C ASN A 49 1.63 9.95 -5.07
N ILE A 50 2.32 8.83 -4.88
CA ILE A 50 3.68 8.61 -5.39
C ILE A 50 3.70 8.56 -6.92
N TYR A 51 2.67 7.98 -7.53
CA TYR A 51 2.52 7.95 -8.98
C TYR A 51 2.21 9.34 -9.57
N ARG A 52 1.49 10.19 -8.83
CA ARG A 52 1.14 11.56 -9.25
C ARG A 52 2.27 12.58 -9.05
N ALA A 53 3.25 12.29 -8.19
CA ALA A 53 4.39 13.16 -7.89
C ALA A 53 5.47 13.10 -8.98
#